data_AF-A0A976SK61-F1
#
_entry.id   AF-A0A976SK61-F1
#
_cell.length_a   1.000
_cell.length_b   1.000
_cell.length_c   1.000
_cell.angle_alpha   90.00
_cell.angle_beta   90.00
_cell.angle_gamma   90.00
#
_symmetry.space_group_name_H-M   'P 1'
#
loop_
_entity.id
_entity.type
_entity.pdbx_description
1 polymer ?
#
loop_
_entity_poly.entity_id
_entity_poly.type
_entity_poly.pdbx_seq_one_letter_code
_entity_poly.pdbx_strand_id
1 'polypeptide(L)'
;MYSDVDTNNFSNSVFLCIRNTPYFKLNTNSFRRGLLAIVDEYINHESSDDSDDKNSIESVDKLNDYVVTAENYSVHFVLSAKLLDGSEPCSLYGFDGFEGVFILHNFLKENQCLALACETLRTYINPPSNSNLLIKDPNLSSPIWPSENFKSLRWSTIGHMYDWEKRQYEGYSQFPDIFVKIVNEINKLLSQFYEPFIGDAAIINFYSKSYFLRLHRDDAEETNDPVINISIGAPAIFCICKDDPSHFPLSYVVDSGSIAIMANNSRRCLHGISKLLHYEKPDSNSNNCSDTISDTEKPFAKPYFINSFPQCADEVFEGFTTCLDEQAMSDVKAYLNDSRISISIRKAKI
;
A
#
# COMPACT_ATOMS: atom_id res chain seq x y z
N MET A 1 -7.08 -17.54 4.27
CA MET A 1 -6.77 -17.84 5.68
C MET A 1 -5.53 -17.04 6.03
N TYR A 2 -5.70 -15.93 6.73
CA TYR A 2 -4.60 -15.32 7.48
C TYR A 2 -4.64 -16.00 8.84
N SER A 3 -3.51 -16.47 9.35
CA SER A 3 -3.46 -17.18 10.62
C SER A 3 -4.09 -16.34 11.73
N ASP A 4 -5.09 -16.89 12.43
CA ASP A 4 -5.66 -16.36 13.68
C ASP A 4 -4.65 -16.45 14.83
N VAL A 5 -3.39 -16.10 14.57
CA VAL A 5 -2.41 -15.87 15.63
C VAL A 5 -2.73 -14.49 16.18
N ASP A 6 -3.53 -14.50 17.23
CA ASP A 6 -3.69 -13.46 18.24
C ASP A 6 -2.34 -12.76 18.46
N THR A 7 -2.14 -11.61 17.80
CA THR A 7 -0.99 -10.75 18.05
C THR A 7 -1.48 -9.32 18.03
N ASN A 8 -1.86 -8.87 19.23
CA ASN A 8 -1.76 -7.47 19.67
C ASN A 8 -0.30 -7.00 19.57
N ASN A 9 0.34 -7.14 18.40
CA ASN A 9 1.65 -6.56 18.20
C ASN A 9 1.49 -5.04 18.06
N PHE A 10 2.43 -4.31 18.63
CA PHE A 10 2.38 -2.86 18.76
C PHE A 10 2.08 -2.15 17.43
N SER A 11 2.72 -2.57 16.33
CA SER A 11 2.49 -2.01 15.00
C SER A 11 1.06 -2.20 14.48
N ASN A 12 0.43 -3.34 14.72
CA ASN A 12 -0.98 -3.59 14.38
C ASN A 12 -1.92 -2.68 15.16
N SER A 13 -1.64 -2.42 16.45
CA SER A 13 -2.44 -1.49 17.26
C SER A 13 -2.38 -0.07 16.71
N VAL A 14 -1.18 0.39 16.32
CA VAL A 14 -1.01 1.70 15.63
C VAL A 14 -1.74 1.71 14.29
N PHE A 15 -1.60 0.67 13.48
CA PHE A 15 -2.30 0.53 12.19
C PHE A 15 -3.83 0.61 12.36
N LEU A 16 -4.38 -0.06 13.37
CA LEU A 16 -5.81 -0.01 13.69
C LEU A 16 -6.25 1.36 14.22
N CYS A 17 -5.39 2.05 14.99
CA CYS A 17 -5.65 3.41 15.44
C CYS A 17 -5.81 4.38 14.25
N ILE A 18 -4.88 4.33 13.29
CA ILE A 18 -4.96 5.11 12.03
C ILE A 18 -6.23 4.77 11.27
N ARG A 19 -6.54 3.47 11.13
CA ARG A 19 -7.75 3.00 10.45
C ARG A 19 -9.03 3.52 11.12
N ASN A 20 -9.08 3.58 12.45
CA ASN A 20 -10.30 3.95 13.16
C ASN A 20 -10.45 5.46 13.38
N THR A 21 -9.40 6.25 13.13
CA THR A 21 -9.38 7.71 13.30
C THR A 21 -9.89 8.43 12.06
N PRO A 22 -10.98 9.24 12.10
CA PRO A 22 -11.45 9.98 10.93
C PRO A 22 -10.34 10.77 10.24
N TYR A 23 -10.35 10.83 8.91
CA TYR A 23 -9.26 11.44 8.12
C TYR A 23 -8.90 12.86 8.61
N PHE A 24 -9.90 13.73 8.84
CA PHE A 24 -9.70 15.09 9.32
C PHE A 24 -9.22 15.19 10.78
N LYS A 25 -9.20 14.07 11.52
CA LYS A 25 -8.64 13.97 12.88
C LYS A 25 -7.25 13.35 12.90
N LEU A 26 -6.75 12.84 11.77
CA LEU A 26 -5.35 12.42 11.66
C LEU A 26 -4.45 13.63 11.92
N ASN A 27 -3.28 13.37 12.52
CA ASN A 27 -2.30 14.39 12.86
C ASN A 27 -2.80 15.45 13.87
N THR A 28 -3.89 15.20 14.61
CA THR A 28 -4.34 16.04 15.73
C THR A 28 -3.67 15.65 17.06
N ASN A 29 -3.78 16.49 18.10
CA ASN A 29 -3.33 16.15 19.45
C ASN A 29 -4.12 14.96 20.02
N SER A 30 -5.41 14.88 19.67
CA SER A 30 -6.27 13.77 20.07
C SER A 30 -5.79 12.43 19.50
N PHE A 31 -5.36 12.43 18.23
CA PHE A 31 -4.79 11.23 17.61
C PHE A 31 -3.49 10.77 18.31
N ARG A 32 -2.57 11.71 18.59
CA ARG A 32 -1.31 11.40 19.32
C ARG A 32 -1.55 10.88 20.74
N ARG A 33 -2.53 11.44 21.46
CA ARG A 33 -2.96 10.87 22.76
C ARG A 33 -3.44 9.43 22.64
N GLY A 34 -4.13 9.10 21.54
CA GLY A 34 -4.50 7.71 21.24
C GLY A 34 -3.29 6.80 21.02
N LEU A 35 -2.25 7.29 20.35
CA LEU A 35 -0.99 6.54 20.18
C LEU A 35 -0.23 6.38 21.50
N LEU A 36 -0.20 7.41 22.36
CA LEU A 36 0.40 7.32 23.69
C LEU A 36 -0.31 6.30 24.58
N ALA A 37 -1.64 6.17 24.48
CA ALA A 37 -2.37 5.12 25.19
C ALA A 37 -1.98 3.71 24.71
N ILE A 38 -1.72 3.53 23.41
CA ILE A 38 -1.22 2.25 22.87
C ILE A 38 0.19 1.94 23.39
N VAL A 39 1.05 2.97 23.50
CA VAL A 39 2.39 2.84 24.10
C VAL A 39 2.27 2.36 25.54
N ASP A 40 1.45 3.02 26.36
CA ASP A 40 1.24 2.65 27.77
C ASP A 40 0.68 1.22 27.93
N GLU A 41 -0.30 0.84 27.11
CA GLU A 41 -0.86 -0.51 27.11
C GLU A 41 0.20 -1.56 26.75
N TYR A 42 0.99 -1.32 25.70
CA TYR A 42 2.05 -2.23 25.26
C TYR A 42 3.12 -2.46 26.33
N ILE A 43 3.58 -1.39 26.99
CA ILE A 43 4.56 -1.46 28.07
C ILE A 43 4.02 -2.24 29.27
N ASN A 44 2.80 -1.93 29.69
CA ASN A 44 2.19 -2.57 30.87
C ASN A 44 1.84 -4.05 30.60
N HIS A 45 1.47 -4.41 29.36
CA HIS A 45 1.16 -5.79 29.00
C HIS A 45 2.42 -6.68 28.99
N GLU A 46 3.55 -6.21 28.45
CA GLU A 46 4.82 -6.94 28.48
C GLU A 46 5.37 -7.13 29.92
N SER A 47 4.99 -6.26 30.85
CA SER A 47 5.40 -6.38 32.26
C SER A 47 4.65 -7.46 33.05
N SER A 48 3.60 -8.06 32.48
CA SER A 48 2.69 -8.98 33.16
C SER A 48 2.78 -10.45 32.71
N ASP A 49 3.50 -10.74 31.63
CA ASP A 49 3.75 -12.12 31.17
C ASP A 49 4.96 -12.72 31.91
N ASP A 50 4.70 -13.43 33.01
CA ASP A 50 5.65 -14.27 33.77
C ASP A 50 6.13 -15.47 32.92
N SER A 51 7.03 -15.23 31.96
CA SER A 51 7.84 -16.28 31.33
C SER A 51 9.32 -15.91 31.35
N ASP A 52 10.15 -16.84 31.82
CA ASP A 52 11.58 -16.70 32.14
C ASP A 52 12.52 -16.36 30.95
N ASP A 53 12.01 -15.91 29.80
CA ASP A 53 12.80 -15.40 28.67
C ASP A 53 12.60 -13.89 28.53
N LYS A 54 13.47 -13.14 29.23
CA LYS A 54 13.55 -11.68 29.18
C LYS A 54 13.91 -11.18 27.77
N ASN A 55 12.89 -10.86 26.97
CA ASN A 55 12.95 -9.72 26.07
C ASN A 55 12.16 -8.58 26.70
N SER A 56 12.60 -8.15 27.88
CA SER A 56 12.16 -6.92 28.52
C SER A 56 12.42 -5.74 27.59
N ILE A 57 11.55 -4.73 27.58
CA ILE A 57 11.91 -3.37 27.19
C ILE A 57 12.97 -2.90 28.21
N GLU A 58 14.22 -3.31 28.03
CA GLU A 58 15.21 -3.35 29.12
C GLU A 58 15.96 -2.02 29.33
N SER A 59 15.53 -0.92 28.71
CA SER A 59 16.13 0.40 28.92
C SER A 59 15.12 1.54 28.93
N VAL A 60 15.34 2.50 29.83
CA VAL A 60 14.66 3.82 29.85
C VAL A 60 14.73 4.51 28.48
N ASP A 61 15.78 4.23 27.70
CA ASP A 61 15.97 4.76 26.35
C ASP A 61 14.92 4.26 25.35
N LYS A 62 14.55 2.97 25.38
CA LYS A 62 13.54 2.41 24.47
C LYS A 62 12.14 2.93 24.79
N LEU A 63 11.82 3.11 26.08
CA LEU A 63 10.59 3.76 26.52
C LEU A 63 10.49 5.20 25.99
N ASN A 64 11.57 5.98 26.18
CA ASN A 64 11.62 7.36 25.69
C ASN A 64 11.45 7.43 24.17
N ASP A 65 12.02 6.48 23.43
CA ASP A 65 11.88 6.42 21.96
C ASP A 65 10.42 6.21 21.52
N TYR A 66 9.68 5.31 22.17
CA TYR A 66 8.25 5.11 21.87
C TYR A 66 7.41 6.34 22.15
N VAL A 67 7.63 6.99 23.30
CA VAL A 67 6.89 8.21 23.68
C VAL A 67 7.20 9.34 22.70
N VAL A 68 8.48 9.59 22.42
CA VAL A 68 8.92 10.61 21.44
C VAL A 68 8.35 10.31 20.06
N THR A 69 8.33 9.05 19.64
CA THR A 69 7.75 8.65 18.35
C THR A 69 6.25 8.92 18.31
N ALA A 70 5.49 8.55 19.35
CA ALA A 70 4.06 8.79 19.42
C ALA A 70 3.71 10.29 19.39
N GLU A 71 4.49 11.12 20.08
CA GLU A 71 4.33 12.58 20.09
C GLU A 71 4.66 13.23 18.74
N ASN A 72 5.64 12.69 18.01
CA ASN A 72 6.06 13.22 16.70
C ASN A 72 5.41 12.49 15.52
N TYR A 73 4.49 11.56 15.76
CA TYR A 73 3.91 10.74 14.71
C TYR A 73 3.00 11.55 13.78
N SER A 74 3.16 11.33 12.48
CA SER A 74 2.33 11.93 11.44
C SER A 74 2.03 10.91 10.34
N VAL A 75 0.79 10.94 9.84
CA VAL A 75 0.46 10.40 8.52
C VAL A 75 0.88 11.43 7.47
N HIS A 76 1.77 11.02 6.57
CA HIS A 76 2.38 11.93 5.60
C HIS A 76 1.51 12.10 4.36
N PHE A 77 1.32 13.36 3.98
CA PHE A 77 0.68 13.76 2.73
C PHE A 77 1.77 14.20 1.78
N VAL A 78 2.24 13.25 0.95
CA VAL A 78 3.27 13.52 -0.04
C VAL A 78 2.60 14.26 -1.20
N LEU A 79 3.07 15.47 -1.48
CA LEU A 79 2.51 16.34 -2.51
C LEU A 79 3.36 16.30 -3.77
N SER A 80 2.76 16.55 -4.94
CA SER A 80 3.52 16.89 -6.14
C SER A 80 4.36 18.15 -5.90
N ALA A 81 5.61 18.16 -6.39
CA ALA A 81 6.34 19.40 -6.59
C ALA A 81 5.54 20.30 -7.56
N LYS A 82 5.63 21.63 -7.41
CA LYS A 82 4.99 22.55 -8.37
C LYS A 82 6.04 23.08 -9.34
N LEU A 83 5.82 22.88 -10.63
CA LEU A 83 6.64 23.51 -11.66
C LEU A 83 6.21 24.96 -11.89
N LEU A 84 7.10 25.76 -12.46
CA LEU A 84 6.87 27.18 -12.76
C LEU A 84 5.72 27.41 -13.75
N ASP A 85 5.44 26.41 -14.59
CA ASP A 85 4.35 26.43 -15.57
C ASP A 85 3.00 25.98 -14.99
N GLY A 86 2.96 25.62 -13.69
CA GLY A 86 1.76 25.13 -13.01
C GLY A 86 1.45 23.65 -13.25
N SER A 87 2.26 22.93 -14.02
CA SER A 87 2.14 21.47 -14.13
C SER A 87 2.66 20.76 -12.88
N GLU A 88 2.05 19.61 -12.57
CA GLU A 88 2.49 18.74 -11.49
C GLU A 88 3.30 17.58 -12.06
N PRO A 89 4.64 17.55 -11.87
CA PRO A 89 5.48 16.47 -12.32
C PRO A 89 5.30 15.25 -11.41
N CYS A 90 5.83 14.11 -11.86
CA CYS A 90 6.08 13.02 -10.95
C CYS A 90 7.14 13.43 -9.93
N SER A 91 6.89 13.18 -8.64
CA SER A 91 7.80 13.56 -7.56
C SER A 91 8.25 12.34 -6.77
N LEU A 92 9.56 12.17 -6.62
CA LEU A 92 10.18 11.07 -5.90
C LEU A 92 10.53 11.48 -4.47
N TYR A 93 10.08 10.68 -3.51
CA TYR A 93 10.37 10.85 -2.10
C TYR A 93 10.95 9.58 -1.48
N GLY A 94 11.82 9.76 -0.50
CA GLY A 94 12.19 8.76 0.49
C GLY A 94 11.72 9.19 1.88
N PHE A 95 12.00 8.37 2.90
CA PHE A 95 11.55 8.61 4.26
C PHE A 95 12.66 8.36 5.28
N ASP A 96 12.82 9.30 6.21
CA ASP A 96 13.87 9.21 7.24
C ASP A 96 13.75 7.90 8.04
N GLY A 97 14.86 7.17 8.13
CA GLY A 97 14.91 5.90 8.84
C GLY A 97 14.26 4.72 8.12
N PHE A 98 13.73 4.87 6.90
CA PHE A 98 13.12 3.80 6.09
C PHE A 98 13.83 3.67 4.75
N GLU A 99 15.07 3.21 4.78
CA GLU A 99 15.89 2.98 3.59
C GLU A 99 15.27 1.95 2.65
N GLY A 100 15.21 2.26 1.36
CA GLY A 100 14.60 1.39 0.35
C GLY A 100 13.09 1.53 0.22
N VAL A 101 12.44 2.40 1.00
CA VAL A 101 11.04 2.81 0.77
C VAL A 101 11.04 4.07 -0.09
N PHE A 102 10.42 3.98 -1.26
CA PHE A 102 10.24 5.13 -2.15
C PHE A 102 8.80 5.29 -2.58
N ILE A 103 8.41 6.54 -2.85
CA ILE A 103 7.17 6.84 -3.54
C ILE A 103 7.43 7.75 -4.73
N LEU A 104 6.96 7.31 -5.90
CA LEU A 104 6.73 8.17 -7.06
C LEU A 104 5.29 8.66 -6.99
N HIS A 105 5.10 9.89 -6.50
CA HIS A 105 3.80 10.54 -6.49
C HIS A 105 3.48 11.08 -7.88
N ASN A 106 2.22 10.96 -8.31
CA ASN A 106 1.73 11.44 -9.61
C ASN A 106 2.50 10.87 -10.82
N PHE A 107 2.88 9.58 -10.80
CA PHE A 107 3.66 8.97 -11.88
C PHE A 107 2.82 8.62 -13.12
N LEU A 108 1.73 7.88 -12.95
CA LEU A 108 0.82 7.55 -14.05
C LEU A 108 -0.24 8.64 -14.21
N LYS A 109 -0.59 8.94 -15.47
CA LYS A 109 -1.67 9.87 -15.82
C LYS A 109 -3.05 9.24 -15.54
N GLU A 110 -4.10 10.06 -15.43
CA GLU A 110 -5.47 9.60 -15.17
C GLU A 110 -5.96 8.61 -16.24
N ASN A 111 -5.73 8.91 -17.51
CA ASN A 111 -6.11 8.04 -18.64
C ASN A 111 -5.36 6.69 -18.61
N GLN A 112 -4.09 6.69 -18.23
CA GLN A 112 -3.27 5.49 -18.06
C GLN A 112 -3.78 4.62 -16.90
N CYS A 113 -4.11 5.25 -15.77
CA CYS A 113 -4.74 4.58 -14.63
C CYS A 113 -6.06 3.92 -15.00
N LEU A 114 -6.93 4.66 -15.72
CA LEU A 114 -8.21 4.14 -16.18
C LEU A 114 -8.03 2.97 -17.14
N ALA A 115 -7.09 3.07 -18.11
CA ALA A 115 -6.80 1.99 -19.03
C ALA A 115 -6.33 0.70 -18.32
N LEU A 116 -5.43 0.82 -17.34
CA LEU A 116 -4.98 -0.30 -16.51
C LEU A 116 -6.12 -0.93 -15.71
N ALA A 117 -6.97 -0.11 -15.09
CA ALA A 117 -8.11 -0.60 -14.31
C ALA A 117 -9.13 -1.32 -15.20
N CYS A 118 -9.48 -0.73 -16.34
CA CYS A 118 -10.34 -1.35 -17.35
C CYS A 118 -9.80 -2.72 -17.75
N GLU A 119 -8.51 -2.81 -18.06
CA GLU A 119 -7.94 -4.06 -18.52
C GLU A 119 -7.77 -5.09 -17.40
N THR A 120 -7.51 -4.62 -16.18
CA THR A 120 -7.49 -5.46 -14.98
C THR A 120 -8.85 -6.14 -14.77
N LEU A 121 -9.92 -5.37 -14.78
CA LEU A 121 -11.28 -5.87 -14.53
C LEU A 121 -11.80 -6.72 -15.68
N ARG A 122 -11.42 -6.39 -16.92
CA ARG A 122 -11.85 -7.13 -18.11
C ARG A 122 -11.07 -8.45 -18.30
N THR A 123 -9.77 -8.46 -18.03
CA THR A 123 -8.89 -9.56 -18.45
C THR A 123 -8.15 -10.18 -17.27
N TYR A 124 -7.42 -9.40 -16.48
CA TYR A 124 -6.44 -9.97 -15.55
C TYR A 124 -7.04 -10.74 -14.37
N ILE A 125 -8.30 -10.47 -14.02
CA ILE A 125 -9.02 -11.20 -12.96
C ILE A 125 -9.64 -12.52 -13.42
N ASN A 126 -9.68 -12.78 -14.74
CA ASN A 126 -10.32 -13.96 -15.32
C ASN A 126 -9.28 -15.06 -15.62
N PRO A 127 -9.70 -16.34 -15.74
CA PRO A 127 -8.83 -17.40 -16.25
C PRO A 127 -8.16 -17.01 -17.57
N PRO A 128 -6.88 -17.37 -17.80
CA PRO A 128 -6.09 -18.34 -17.04
C PRO A 128 -5.40 -17.79 -15.78
N SER A 129 -5.59 -16.51 -15.43
CA SER A 129 -5.17 -16.00 -14.12
C SER A 129 -5.96 -16.64 -12.98
N ASN A 130 -5.44 -16.57 -11.76
CA ASN A 130 -6.11 -17.10 -10.58
C ASN A 130 -6.64 -15.98 -9.68
N SER A 131 -7.57 -16.30 -8.78
CA SER A 131 -8.14 -15.37 -7.80
C SER A 131 -8.68 -16.10 -6.59
N ASN A 132 -9.00 -15.35 -5.52
CA ASN A 132 -9.66 -15.94 -4.36
C ASN A 132 -11.03 -16.56 -4.69
N LEU A 133 -11.66 -16.14 -5.78
CA LEU A 133 -12.93 -16.71 -6.23
C LEU A 133 -12.72 -18.02 -6.99
N LEU A 134 -11.69 -18.09 -7.84
CA LEU A 134 -11.38 -19.27 -8.63
C LEU A 134 -10.80 -20.41 -7.80
N ILE A 135 -10.11 -20.11 -6.68
CA ILE A 135 -9.76 -21.13 -5.68
C ILE A 135 -11.03 -21.73 -5.06
N LYS A 136 -12.02 -20.88 -4.74
CA LYS A 136 -13.26 -21.32 -4.09
C LYS A 136 -14.17 -22.09 -5.05
N ASP A 137 -14.26 -21.63 -6.29
CA ASP A 137 -15.03 -22.25 -7.37
C ASP A 137 -14.21 -22.21 -8.68
N PRO A 138 -13.49 -23.30 -9.00
CA PRO A 138 -12.70 -23.38 -10.24
C PRO A 138 -13.52 -23.29 -11.53
N ASN A 139 -14.85 -23.48 -11.45
CA ASN A 139 -15.75 -23.43 -12.61
C ASN A 139 -16.55 -22.12 -12.68
N LEU A 140 -16.14 -21.10 -11.92
CA LEU A 140 -16.80 -19.80 -11.90
C LEU A 140 -16.92 -19.22 -13.32
N SER A 141 -18.14 -18.82 -13.68
CA SER A 141 -18.38 -18.20 -14.99
C SER A 141 -17.60 -16.89 -15.13
N SER A 142 -16.94 -16.75 -16.29
CA SER A 142 -16.32 -15.48 -16.72
C SER A 142 -17.26 -14.70 -17.64
N PRO A 143 -17.15 -13.35 -17.69
CA PRO A 143 -16.21 -12.53 -16.93
C PRO A 143 -16.67 -12.29 -15.48
N ILE A 144 -15.72 -12.20 -14.54
CA ILE A 144 -15.99 -11.92 -13.13
C ILE A 144 -16.55 -10.51 -12.95
N TRP A 145 -16.06 -9.52 -13.69
CA TRP A 145 -16.63 -8.18 -13.76
C TRP A 145 -17.54 -8.05 -15.00
N PRO A 146 -18.74 -7.49 -14.92
CA PRO A 146 -19.42 -6.91 -13.74
C PRO A 146 -20.43 -7.89 -13.12
N SER A 147 -19.99 -9.06 -12.65
CA SER A 147 -20.89 -10.04 -12.02
C SER A 147 -21.08 -9.79 -10.51
N GLU A 148 -22.12 -10.38 -9.92
CA GLU A 148 -22.34 -10.35 -8.47
C GLU A 148 -21.16 -10.94 -7.66
N ASN A 149 -20.44 -11.91 -8.23
CA ASN A 149 -19.30 -12.54 -7.57
C ASN A 149 -18.15 -11.56 -7.34
N PHE A 150 -18.02 -10.53 -8.17
CA PHE A 150 -16.98 -9.50 -8.04
C PHE A 150 -16.99 -8.82 -6.66
N LYS A 151 -18.15 -8.69 -6.01
CA LYS A 151 -18.29 -8.10 -4.66
C LYS A 151 -17.44 -8.85 -3.61
N SER A 152 -17.15 -10.12 -3.87
CA SER A 152 -16.32 -10.97 -3.02
C SER A 152 -14.89 -11.17 -3.53
N LEU A 153 -14.51 -10.55 -4.65
CA LEU A 153 -13.12 -10.54 -5.13
C LEU A 153 -12.26 -9.71 -4.18
N ARG A 154 -11.08 -10.22 -3.86
CA ARG A 154 -10.11 -9.64 -2.90
C ARG A 154 -8.73 -9.55 -3.52
N TRP A 155 -8.32 -10.60 -4.22
CA TRP A 155 -7.06 -10.62 -4.92
C TRP A 155 -7.15 -11.47 -6.20
N SER A 156 -6.27 -11.19 -7.14
CA SER A 156 -5.97 -12.00 -8.31
C SER A 156 -4.46 -12.08 -8.55
N THR A 157 -3.98 -13.15 -9.16
CA THR A 157 -2.57 -13.38 -9.48
C THR A 157 -2.40 -13.62 -10.98
N ILE A 158 -1.42 -12.97 -11.60
CA ILE A 158 -1.11 -13.06 -13.04
C ILE A 158 0.41 -13.18 -13.26
N GLY A 159 0.83 -13.82 -14.35
CA GLY A 159 2.23 -14.23 -14.53
C GLY A 159 2.47 -15.54 -13.79
N HIS A 160 3.61 -15.64 -13.09
CA HIS A 160 3.77 -16.68 -12.07
C HIS A 160 2.76 -16.46 -10.95
N MET A 161 1.90 -17.45 -10.71
CA MET A 161 0.78 -17.32 -9.79
C MET A 161 1.16 -17.76 -8.39
N TYR A 162 0.87 -16.93 -7.39
CA TYR A 162 1.19 -17.23 -6.00
C TYR A 162 0.15 -18.18 -5.38
N ASP A 163 0.61 -19.31 -4.85
CA ASP A 163 -0.19 -20.26 -4.08
C ASP A 163 -0.08 -19.92 -2.59
N TRP A 164 -1.20 -19.50 -1.99
CA TRP A 164 -1.26 -19.08 -0.59
C TRP A 164 -1.12 -20.23 0.41
N GLU A 165 -1.50 -21.46 0.03
CA GLU A 165 -1.40 -22.63 0.91
C GLU A 165 0.04 -23.13 0.98
N LYS A 166 0.70 -23.19 -0.18
CA LYS A 166 2.08 -23.68 -0.31
C LYS A 166 3.13 -22.59 -0.11
N ARG A 167 2.70 -21.32 -0.15
CA ARG A 167 3.57 -20.13 -0.07
C ARG A 167 4.68 -20.12 -1.12
N GLN A 168 4.33 -20.54 -2.34
CA GLN A 168 5.26 -20.61 -3.48
C GLN A 168 4.54 -20.25 -4.78
N TYR A 169 5.30 -20.09 -5.86
CA TYR A 169 4.74 -19.82 -7.18
C TYR A 169 4.42 -21.10 -7.93
N GLU A 170 3.16 -21.29 -8.31
CA GLU A 170 2.71 -22.43 -9.09
C GLU A 170 1.77 -22.02 -10.23
N GLY A 171 2.02 -22.56 -11.42
CA GLY A 171 1.29 -22.21 -12.62
C GLY A 171 1.72 -20.86 -13.21
N TYR A 172 1.30 -20.64 -14.46
CA TYR A 172 1.66 -19.44 -15.20
C TYR A 172 0.52 -19.01 -16.13
N SER A 173 0.20 -17.72 -16.10
CA SER A 173 -0.57 -17.04 -17.15
C SER A 173 0.33 -16.02 -17.84
N GLN A 174 -0.01 -15.61 -19.06
CA GLN A 174 0.79 -14.63 -19.79
C GLN A 174 0.94 -13.34 -18.96
N PHE A 175 2.17 -13.00 -18.59
CA PHE A 175 2.45 -11.76 -17.87
C PHE A 175 2.26 -10.55 -18.81
N PRO A 176 1.52 -9.50 -18.42
CA PRO A 176 1.22 -8.38 -19.31
C PRO A 176 2.45 -7.55 -19.68
N ASP A 177 2.67 -7.34 -20.98
CA ASP A 177 3.77 -6.51 -21.50
C ASP A 177 3.75 -5.08 -20.94
N ILE A 178 2.56 -4.52 -20.69
CA ILE A 178 2.43 -3.18 -20.10
C ILE A 178 3.06 -3.09 -18.71
N PHE A 179 2.98 -4.16 -17.90
CA PHE A 179 3.63 -4.20 -16.58
C PHE A 179 5.15 -4.20 -16.73
N VAL A 180 5.68 -4.96 -17.70
CA VAL A 180 7.12 -4.96 -18.00
C VAL A 180 7.59 -3.58 -18.46
N LYS A 181 6.84 -2.92 -19.36
CA LYS A 181 7.14 -1.56 -19.82
C LYS A 181 7.15 -0.55 -18.68
N ILE A 182 6.15 -0.57 -17.80
CA ILE A 182 6.07 0.31 -16.62
C ILE A 182 7.25 0.07 -15.67
N VAL A 183 7.56 -1.19 -15.35
CA VAL A 183 8.70 -1.54 -14.49
C VAL A 183 10.02 -1.07 -15.10
N ASN A 184 10.19 -1.20 -16.41
CA ASN A 184 11.39 -0.72 -17.10
C ASN A 184 11.55 0.80 -17.01
N GLU A 185 10.48 1.59 -17.11
CA GLU A 185 10.54 3.04 -16.89
C GLU A 185 10.94 3.37 -15.45
N ILE A 186 10.36 2.67 -14.47
CA ILE A 186 10.70 2.87 -13.06
C ILE A 186 12.16 2.50 -12.80
N ASN A 187 12.66 1.39 -13.37
CA ASN A 187 14.07 0.99 -13.27
C ASN A 187 15.02 2.03 -13.83
N LYS A 188 14.69 2.67 -14.97
CA LYS A 188 15.50 3.75 -15.53
C LYS A 188 15.63 4.92 -14.54
N LEU A 189 14.52 5.28 -13.90
CA LEU A 189 14.46 6.39 -12.93
C LEU A 189 15.15 6.08 -11.59
N LEU A 190 15.12 4.81 -11.14
CA LEU A 190 15.58 4.42 -9.81
C LEU A 190 16.80 3.48 -9.77
N SER A 191 17.49 3.26 -10.90
CA SER A 191 18.67 2.37 -10.99
C SER A 191 19.82 2.70 -10.02
N GLN A 192 19.88 3.93 -9.49
CA GLN A 192 20.87 4.30 -8.46
C GLN A 192 20.48 3.88 -7.03
N PHE A 193 19.23 3.49 -6.80
CA PHE A 193 18.68 3.14 -5.48
C PHE A 193 18.56 1.63 -5.26
N TYR A 194 18.41 0.86 -6.34
CA TYR A 194 18.32 -0.60 -6.31
C TYR A 194 18.71 -1.19 -7.67
N GLU A 195 19.04 -2.49 -7.68
CA GLU A 195 19.36 -3.22 -8.92
C GLU A 195 18.12 -3.40 -9.81
N PRO A 196 18.14 -2.96 -11.08
CA PRO A 196 17.02 -3.16 -12.00
C PRO A 196 16.57 -4.62 -12.10
N PHE A 197 15.26 -4.85 -12.08
CA PHE A 197 14.67 -6.18 -12.16
C PHE A 197 13.61 -6.27 -13.26
N ILE A 198 13.33 -7.49 -13.71
CA ILE A 198 12.22 -7.78 -14.61
C ILE A 198 11.15 -8.49 -13.80
N GLY A 199 9.97 -7.88 -13.71
CA GLY A 199 8.81 -8.51 -13.09
C GLY A 199 8.21 -9.56 -14.00
N ASP A 200 7.80 -10.68 -13.41
CA ASP A 200 7.17 -11.83 -14.09
C ASP A 200 5.96 -12.38 -13.29
N ALA A 201 5.64 -11.75 -12.16
CA ALA A 201 4.49 -12.03 -11.32
C ALA A 201 3.84 -10.73 -10.85
N ALA A 202 2.51 -10.74 -10.75
CA ALA A 202 1.79 -9.67 -10.07
C ALA A 202 0.65 -10.21 -9.20
N ILE A 203 0.54 -9.63 -8.00
CA ILE A 203 -0.63 -9.80 -7.12
C ILE A 203 -1.45 -8.52 -7.20
N ILE A 204 -2.69 -8.64 -7.66
CA ILE A 204 -3.64 -7.56 -7.82
C ILE A 204 -4.60 -7.61 -6.65
N ASN A 205 -4.58 -6.61 -5.78
CA ASN A 205 -5.46 -6.51 -4.62
C ASN A 205 -6.59 -5.51 -4.86
N PHE A 206 -7.80 -5.88 -4.44
CA PHE A 206 -9.01 -5.07 -4.55
C PHE A 206 -9.46 -4.63 -3.15
N TYR A 207 -9.44 -3.33 -2.93
CA TYR A 207 -9.83 -2.70 -1.68
C TYR A 207 -11.16 -1.97 -1.85
N SER A 208 -11.99 -2.06 -0.81
CA SER A 208 -13.26 -1.36 -0.73
C SER A 208 -13.46 -0.85 0.69
N LYS A 209 -14.55 -0.12 0.94
CA LYS A 209 -14.93 0.29 2.30
C LYS A 209 -15.06 -0.90 3.27
N SER A 210 -15.49 -2.06 2.78
CA SER A 210 -15.76 -3.26 3.58
C SER A 210 -14.58 -4.22 3.69
N TYR A 211 -13.51 -4.04 2.89
CA TYR A 211 -12.36 -4.93 2.91
C TYR A 211 -11.04 -4.19 2.83
N PHE A 212 -10.11 -4.62 3.67
CA PHE A 212 -8.74 -4.15 3.69
C PHE A 212 -7.81 -5.29 4.06
N LEU A 213 -6.58 -5.21 3.53
CA LEU A 213 -5.51 -6.12 3.85
C LEU A 213 -4.70 -5.52 5.02
N ARG A 214 -4.57 -6.29 6.11
CA ARG A 214 -3.74 -5.93 7.26
C ARG A 214 -2.25 -5.94 6.87
N LEU A 215 -1.39 -5.53 7.81
CA LEU A 215 0.05 -5.67 7.66
C LEU A 215 0.39 -7.13 7.34
N HIS A 216 1.07 -7.35 6.22
CA HIS A 216 1.53 -8.65 5.74
C HIS A 216 2.94 -8.53 5.16
N ARG A 217 3.59 -9.67 4.96
CA ARG A 217 4.93 -9.77 4.39
C ARG A 217 4.88 -10.52 3.06
N ASP A 218 5.61 -10.00 2.08
CA ASP A 218 5.90 -10.68 0.81
C ASP A 218 7.23 -11.44 0.94
N ASP A 219 7.25 -12.66 1.46
CA ASP A 219 8.49 -13.41 1.78
C ASP A 219 8.74 -14.67 0.93
N ALA A 220 7.84 -14.99 0.00
CA ALA A 220 7.93 -16.20 -0.80
C ALA A 220 9.11 -16.22 -1.78
N GLU A 221 9.56 -15.06 -2.26
CA GLU A 221 10.56 -14.96 -3.31
C GLU A 221 12.00 -15.05 -2.77
N GLU A 222 12.21 -14.98 -1.46
CA GLU A 222 13.54 -14.95 -0.80
C GLU A 222 14.60 -14.15 -1.59
N THR A 223 14.23 -12.97 -2.10
CA THR A 223 15.08 -12.09 -2.91
C THR A 223 15.07 -10.67 -2.35
N ASN A 224 16.11 -9.91 -2.71
CA ASN A 224 16.18 -8.46 -2.48
C ASN A 224 15.72 -7.65 -3.69
N ASP A 225 15.30 -8.31 -4.78
CA ASP A 225 14.63 -7.65 -5.90
C ASP A 225 13.41 -6.87 -5.39
N PRO A 226 13.21 -5.61 -5.82
CA PRO A 226 12.18 -4.76 -5.25
C PRO A 226 10.77 -5.26 -5.59
N VAL A 227 9.80 -4.76 -4.83
CA VAL A 227 8.37 -4.84 -5.17
C VAL A 227 7.90 -3.45 -5.60
N ILE A 228 7.23 -3.39 -6.75
CA ILE A 228 6.62 -2.18 -7.29
C ILE A 228 5.11 -2.30 -7.12
N ASN A 229 4.49 -1.37 -6.40
CA ASN A 229 3.05 -1.35 -6.17
C ASN A 229 2.39 -0.16 -6.86
N ILE A 230 1.67 -0.43 -7.94
CA ILE A 230 0.89 0.56 -8.70
C ILE A 230 -0.44 0.80 -7.98
N SER A 231 -0.76 2.07 -7.75
CA SER A 231 -1.95 2.51 -7.04
C SER A 231 -3.00 3.09 -7.98
N ILE A 232 -4.23 2.56 -8.01
CA ILE A 232 -5.29 3.05 -8.90
C ILE A 232 -6.62 3.21 -8.14
N GLY A 233 -7.27 4.35 -8.31
CA GLY A 233 -8.57 4.66 -7.71
C GLY A 233 -8.48 5.41 -6.40
N ALA A 234 -9.38 5.10 -5.46
CA ALA A 234 -9.55 5.87 -4.24
C ALA A 234 -8.23 6.03 -3.44
N PRO A 235 -7.94 7.24 -2.95
CA PRO A 235 -6.74 7.52 -2.17
C PRO A 235 -6.74 6.75 -0.85
N ALA A 236 -5.56 6.32 -0.43
CA ALA A 236 -5.42 5.40 0.69
C ALA A 236 -4.19 5.71 1.56
N ILE A 237 -4.20 5.26 2.81
CA ILE A 237 -3.02 5.31 3.69
C ILE A 237 -2.29 3.98 3.58
N PHE A 238 -1.09 4.02 3.00
CA PHE A 238 -0.14 2.92 3.00
C PHE A 238 0.68 2.96 4.29
N CYS A 239 0.77 1.82 4.97
CA CYS A 239 1.56 1.64 6.17
C CYS A 239 2.68 0.63 5.89
N ILE A 240 3.88 0.89 6.39
CA ILE A 240 5.02 -0.01 6.31
C ILE A 240 5.82 0.01 7.62
N CYS A 241 6.06 -1.17 8.18
CA CYS A 241 6.87 -1.38 9.38
C CYS A 241 8.17 -2.06 9.00
N LYS A 242 9.25 -1.73 9.70
CA LYS A 242 10.50 -2.49 9.64
C LYS A 242 10.27 -3.96 10.03
N ASP A 243 11.31 -4.78 9.87
CA ASP A 243 11.24 -6.23 10.11
C ASP A 243 10.73 -6.61 11.51
N ASP A 244 10.85 -5.71 12.48
CA ASP A 244 10.35 -5.87 13.84
C ASP A 244 8.93 -5.27 14.01
N PRO A 245 7.91 -6.11 14.28
CA PRO A 245 6.53 -5.68 14.46
C PRO A 245 6.28 -4.86 15.75
N SER A 246 7.29 -4.68 16.61
CA SER A 246 7.22 -3.80 17.79
C SER A 246 7.53 -2.33 17.49
N HIS A 247 7.63 -1.93 16.22
CA HIS A 247 7.91 -0.54 15.82
C HIS A 247 6.69 0.18 15.26
N PHE A 248 6.69 1.51 15.37
CA PHE A 248 5.71 2.33 14.68
C PHE A 248 5.83 2.17 13.14
N PRO A 249 4.71 1.95 12.42
CA PRO A 249 4.71 2.00 10.96
C PRO A 249 5.07 3.41 10.46
N LEU A 250 5.83 3.52 9.37
CA LEU A 250 5.72 4.67 8.48
C LEU A 250 4.34 4.66 7.84
N SER A 251 3.64 5.80 7.80
CA SER A 251 2.33 5.92 7.16
C SER A 251 2.27 7.13 6.23
N TYR A 252 1.86 6.90 4.98
CA TYR A 252 1.72 7.96 3.98
C TYR A 252 0.54 7.73 3.05
N VAL A 253 0.02 8.81 2.48
CA VAL A 253 -1.07 8.77 1.51
C VAL A 253 -0.55 8.41 0.13
N VAL A 254 -1.29 7.53 -0.55
CA VAL A 254 -1.06 7.10 -1.93
C VAL A 254 -2.32 7.34 -2.75
N ASP A 255 -2.21 8.22 -3.74
CA ASP A 255 -3.29 8.54 -4.67
C ASP A 255 -3.28 7.65 -5.92
N SER A 256 -4.32 7.76 -6.75
CA SER A 256 -4.32 7.12 -8.06
C SER A 256 -3.12 7.60 -8.89
N GLY A 257 -2.43 6.67 -9.53
CA GLY A 257 -1.24 6.91 -10.33
C GLY A 257 0.07 6.99 -9.55
N SER A 258 0.03 6.86 -8.22
CA SER A 258 1.25 6.77 -7.40
C SER A 258 1.87 5.37 -7.44
N ILE A 259 3.20 5.30 -7.36
CA ILE A 259 3.94 4.03 -7.23
C ILE A 259 4.62 3.99 -5.87
N ALA A 260 4.30 2.99 -5.06
CA ALA A 260 5.06 2.66 -3.86
C ALA A 260 6.09 1.58 -4.19
N ILE A 261 7.33 1.76 -3.75
CA ILE A 261 8.44 0.86 -4.05
C ILE A 261 9.08 0.42 -2.73
N MET A 262 9.27 -0.89 -2.59
CA MET A 262 9.97 -1.50 -1.46
C MET A 262 11.17 -2.28 -1.99
N ALA A 263 12.36 -1.73 -1.78
CA ALA A 263 13.63 -2.25 -2.27
C ALA A 263 14.58 -2.60 -1.11
N ASN A 264 15.61 -3.40 -1.39
CA ASN A 264 16.65 -3.77 -0.44
C ASN A 264 16.05 -4.30 0.87
N ASN A 265 16.49 -3.80 2.04
CA ASN A 265 15.98 -4.23 3.34
C ASN A 265 14.48 -3.99 3.51
N SER A 266 13.93 -2.97 2.84
CA SER A 266 12.50 -2.68 2.91
C SER A 266 11.62 -3.67 2.13
N ARG A 267 12.22 -4.51 1.28
CA ARG A 267 11.52 -5.56 0.52
C ARG A 267 10.78 -6.56 1.41
N ARG A 268 11.25 -6.77 2.64
CA ARG A 268 10.74 -7.75 3.61
C ARG A 268 9.91 -7.11 4.73
N CYS A 269 9.73 -5.80 4.67
CA CYS A 269 8.92 -5.06 5.63
C CYS A 269 7.46 -5.51 5.62
N LEU A 270 6.85 -5.50 6.81
CA LEU A 270 5.42 -5.66 6.95
C LEU A 270 4.74 -4.42 6.37
N HIS A 271 3.72 -4.60 5.54
CA HIS A 271 3.05 -3.47 4.91
C HIS A 271 1.58 -3.75 4.61
N GLY A 272 0.81 -2.69 4.37
CA GLY A 272 -0.62 -2.82 4.08
C GLY A 272 -1.32 -1.47 3.89
N ILE A 273 -2.60 -1.53 3.57
CA ILE A 273 -3.46 -0.35 3.42
C ILE A 273 -4.38 -0.24 4.63
N SER A 274 -4.20 0.78 5.47
CA SER A 274 -5.00 0.95 6.69
C SER A 274 -6.39 1.52 6.44
N LYS A 275 -6.51 2.42 5.45
CA LYS A 275 -7.73 3.18 5.20
C LYS A 275 -7.82 3.70 3.76
N LEU A 276 -9.03 3.80 3.22
CA LEU A 276 -9.37 4.64 2.07
C LEU A 276 -9.91 5.99 2.56
N LEU A 277 -9.48 7.11 1.98
CA LEU A 277 -9.71 8.44 2.55
C LEU A 277 -11.11 9.02 2.31
N HIS A 278 -11.97 8.37 1.51
CA HIS A 278 -13.37 8.78 1.31
C HIS A 278 -14.28 8.36 2.49
N TYR A 279 -13.77 8.43 3.72
CA TYR A 279 -14.41 7.94 4.93
C TYR A 279 -14.86 9.10 5.84
N GLU A 280 -16.17 9.31 5.93
CA GLU A 280 -16.83 9.85 7.11
C GLU A 280 -17.35 8.70 7.97
N LYS A 281 -16.91 8.63 9.22
CA LYS A 281 -17.50 7.71 10.21
C LYS A 281 -18.89 8.23 10.59
N PRO A 282 -19.93 7.38 10.69
CA PRO A 282 -21.17 7.81 11.32
C PRO A 282 -20.90 7.98 12.82
N ASP A 283 -20.76 9.24 13.24
CA ASP A 283 -21.04 9.82 14.57
C ASP A 283 -20.37 11.21 14.70
N SER A 284 -20.52 12.09 13.70
CA SER A 284 -19.93 13.44 13.71
C SER A 284 -20.98 14.53 13.97
N ASN A 285 -21.60 14.49 15.15
CA ASN A 285 -21.99 15.73 15.82
C ASN A 285 -20.83 16.18 16.70
N SER A 286 -19.86 16.87 16.12
CA SER A 286 -18.98 17.76 16.87
C SER A 286 -18.50 18.89 15.96
N ASN A 287 -19.28 19.97 15.94
CA ASN A 287 -18.73 21.30 15.70
C ASN A 287 -17.60 21.56 16.71
N ASN A 288 -16.55 22.22 16.24
CA ASN A 288 -15.31 22.64 16.92
C ASN A 288 -14.12 21.69 16.69
N CYS A 289 -13.32 21.99 15.66
CA CYS A 289 -11.92 21.59 15.64
C CYS A 289 -11.06 22.86 15.58
N SER A 290 -10.79 23.44 16.75
CA SER A 290 -9.79 24.50 16.95
C SER A 290 -8.43 23.94 17.35
N ASP A 291 -8.24 22.62 17.30
CA ASP A 291 -6.98 21.94 17.62
C ASP A 291 -6.06 21.93 16.40
N THR A 292 -5.68 23.11 15.91
CA THR A 292 -4.54 23.21 14.97
C THR A 292 -3.24 23.06 15.75
N ILE A 293 -2.41 22.11 15.35
CA ILE A 293 -1.07 21.91 15.91
C ILE A 293 -0.06 22.75 15.13
N SER A 294 0.86 23.38 15.86
CA SER A 294 2.16 23.80 15.36
C SER A 294 2.99 22.57 15.00
N ASP A 295 3.40 22.43 13.74
CA ASP A 295 4.29 21.36 13.27
C ASP A 295 5.35 21.01 14.33
N THR A 296 5.39 19.76 14.76
CA THR A 296 6.50 19.25 15.56
C THR A 296 7.79 19.50 14.79
N GLU A 297 8.83 20.05 15.42
CA GLU A 297 10.06 20.43 14.70
C GLU A 297 10.70 19.26 13.93
N LYS A 298 10.45 18.01 14.34
CA LYS A 298 10.96 16.78 13.71
C LYS A 298 9.91 15.65 13.68
N PRO A 299 9.07 15.54 12.63
CA PRO A 299 8.10 14.46 12.54
C PRO A 299 8.77 13.08 12.35
N PHE A 300 8.16 12.03 12.89
CA PHE A 300 8.62 10.65 12.72
C PHE A 300 8.57 10.24 11.23
N ALA A 301 9.64 9.58 10.78
CA ALA A 301 9.80 9.12 9.40
C ALA A 301 9.50 10.20 8.35
N LYS A 302 10.06 11.41 8.57
CA LYS A 302 9.82 12.58 7.72
C LYS A 302 10.09 12.26 6.24
N PRO A 303 9.19 12.60 5.32
CA PRO A 303 9.46 12.48 3.89
C PRO A 303 10.50 13.52 3.48
N TYR A 304 11.46 13.10 2.67
CA TYR A 304 12.41 14.00 2.00
C TYR A 304 12.27 13.88 0.49
N PHE A 305 12.22 15.04 -0.17
CA PHE A 305 12.19 15.11 -1.62
C PHE A 305 13.54 14.69 -2.18
N ILE A 306 13.53 13.82 -3.19
CA ILE A 306 14.72 13.32 -3.86
C ILE A 306 14.87 14.00 -5.22
N ASN A 307 13.83 13.91 -6.06
CA ASN A 307 13.88 14.44 -7.42
C ASN A 307 12.47 14.58 -8.01
N SER A 308 12.35 15.30 -9.14
CA SER A 308 11.13 15.38 -9.94
C SER A 308 11.39 14.92 -11.37
N PHE A 309 10.41 14.24 -11.96
CA PHE A 309 10.47 13.68 -13.31
C PHE A 309 9.19 14.02 -14.09
N PRO A 310 9.21 14.00 -15.43
CA PRO A 310 7.97 13.91 -16.19
C PRO A 310 7.14 12.71 -15.73
N GLN A 311 5.82 12.82 -15.85
CA GLN A 311 4.94 11.65 -15.70
C GLN A 311 5.28 10.58 -16.74
N CYS A 312 4.79 9.35 -16.51
CA CYS A 312 4.95 8.23 -17.42
C CYS A 312 4.54 8.62 -18.85
N ALA A 313 5.45 8.42 -19.79
CA ALA A 313 5.30 8.85 -21.17
C ALA A 313 4.16 8.06 -21.87
N ASP A 314 3.47 8.68 -22.83
CA ASP A 314 2.32 8.02 -23.48
C ASP A 314 2.76 6.85 -24.36
N GLU A 315 4.01 6.86 -24.85
CA GLU A 315 4.64 5.81 -25.65
C GLU A 315 4.77 4.49 -24.87
N VAL A 316 4.86 4.55 -23.53
CA VAL A 316 4.84 3.34 -22.67
C VAL A 316 3.54 2.57 -22.83
N PHE A 317 2.45 3.30 -23.08
CA PHE A 317 1.10 2.77 -23.30
C PHE A 317 0.76 2.62 -24.79
N GLU A 318 1.72 2.83 -25.70
CA GLU A 318 1.48 2.64 -27.13
C GLU A 318 1.08 1.18 -27.40
N GLY A 319 -0.05 1.03 -28.12
CA GLY A 319 -0.68 -0.25 -28.40
C GLY A 319 -1.46 -0.86 -27.22
N PHE A 320 -1.45 -0.23 -26.04
CA PHE A 320 -2.25 -0.66 -24.89
C PHE A 320 -3.60 0.06 -24.91
N THR A 321 -4.60 -0.57 -25.50
CA THR A 321 -5.97 -0.06 -25.54
C THR A 321 -6.94 -1.05 -24.89
N THR A 322 -7.91 -0.52 -24.16
CA THR A 322 -9.04 -1.31 -23.70
C THR A 322 -10.07 -1.43 -24.83
N CYS A 323 -10.70 -2.60 -24.98
CA CYS A 323 -11.83 -2.79 -25.88
C CYS A 323 -13.20 -2.56 -25.21
N LEU A 324 -13.21 -2.10 -23.96
CA LEU A 324 -14.44 -1.68 -23.28
C LEU A 324 -15.07 -0.49 -24.01
N ASP A 325 -16.39 -0.51 -24.13
CA ASP A 325 -17.15 0.64 -24.62
C ASP A 325 -17.17 1.79 -23.59
N GLU A 326 -17.66 2.96 -24.03
CA GLU A 326 -17.71 4.15 -23.18
C GLU A 326 -18.51 3.95 -21.90
N GLN A 327 -19.59 3.15 -21.95
CA GLN A 327 -20.42 2.88 -20.78
C GLN A 327 -19.67 2.00 -19.77
N ALA A 328 -19.04 0.92 -20.22
CA ALA A 328 -18.25 0.05 -19.37
C ALA A 328 -17.04 0.79 -18.76
N MET A 329 -16.40 1.68 -19.53
CA MET A 329 -15.33 2.56 -18.99
C MET A 329 -15.86 3.52 -17.91
N SER A 330 -17.07 4.06 -18.12
CA SER A 330 -17.74 4.90 -17.12
C SER A 330 -18.04 4.12 -15.83
N ASP A 331 -18.50 2.87 -15.94
CA ASP A 331 -18.76 2.00 -14.79
C ASP A 331 -17.48 1.70 -14.00
N VAL A 332 -16.36 1.45 -14.69
CA VAL A 332 -15.04 1.30 -14.06
C VAL A 332 -14.62 2.58 -13.35
N LYS A 333 -14.78 3.74 -14.00
CA LYS A 333 -14.47 5.04 -13.37
C LYS A 333 -15.32 5.27 -12.11
N ALA A 334 -16.61 4.94 -12.16
CA ALA A 334 -17.50 5.03 -11.01
C ALA A 334 -17.08 4.09 -9.86
N TYR A 335 -16.67 2.86 -10.18
CA TYR A 335 -16.14 1.91 -9.20
C TYR A 335 -14.89 2.45 -8.47
N LEU A 336 -13.97 3.08 -9.21
CA LEU A 336 -12.72 3.62 -8.67
C LEU A 336 -12.91 4.84 -7.75
N ASN A 337 -14.07 5.48 -7.73
CA ASN A 337 -14.35 6.58 -6.80
C ASN A 337 -14.35 6.12 -5.33
N ASP A 338 -14.80 4.89 -5.08
CA ASP A 338 -14.97 4.34 -3.73
C ASP A 338 -14.12 3.09 -3.46
N SER A 339 -13.40 2.62 -4.48
CA SER A 339 -12.61 1.40 -4.44
C SER A 339 -11.22 1.65 -4.99
N ARG A 340 -10.30 0.71 -4.70
CA ARG A 340 -8.92 0.82 -5.12
C ARG A 340 -8.40 -0.51 -5.63
N ILE A 341 -7.63 -0.44 -6.70
CA ILE A 341 -6.84 -1.55 -7.24
C ILE A 341 -5.37 -1.28 -6.92
N SER A 342 -4.69 -2.27 -6.36
CA SER A 342 -3.26 -2.22 -6.07
C SER A 342 -2.59 -3.36 -6.82
N ILE A 343 -1.71 -3.04 -7.78
CA ILE A 343 -1.01 -4.04 -8.60
C ILE A 343 0.42 -4.13 -8.11
N SER A 344 0.74 -5.20 -7.39
CA SER A 344 2.06 -5.45 -6.82
C SER A 344 2.87 -6.36 -7.73
N ILE A 345 3.80 -5.77 -8.48
CA ILE A 345 4.67 -6.43 -9.44
C ILE A 345 6.00 -6.81 -8.77
N ARG A 346 6.44 -8.04 -9.05
CA ARG A 346 7.58 -8.69 -8.41
C ARG A 346 8.21 -9.72 -9.35
N LYS A 347 9.41 -10.16 -9.01
CA LYS A 347 10.07 -11.29 -9.65
C LYS A 347 9.86 -12.55 -8.82
N ALA A 348 9.20 -13.55 -9.38
CA ALA A 348 8.94 -14.82 -8.74
C ALA A 348 10.24 -15.60 -8.52
N LYS A 349 10.28 -16.36 -7.42
CA LYS A 349 11.26 -17.42 -7.22
C LYS A 349 10.62 -18.73 -7.66
N ILE A 350 11.10 -19.26 -8.78
CA ILE A 350 10.62 -20.51 -9.40
C ILE A 350 11.39 -21.70 -8.85
#